data_AF-X1KB71-F1
#
_entry.id   AF-X1KB71-F1
#
_cell.length_a   1.000
_cell.length_b   1.000
_cell.length_c   1.000
_cell.angle_alpha   90.00
_cell.angle_beta   90.00
_cell.angle_gamma   90.00
#
_symmetry.space_group_name_H-M   'P 1'
#
loop_
_entity.id
_entity.type
_entity.pdbx_description
1 polymer ?
#
loop_
_entity_poly.entity_id
_entity_poly.type
_entity_poly.pdbx_seq_one_letter_code
_entity_poly.pdbx_strand_id
1 'polypeptide(L)'
;FDFNREMREIRKTVDKYLAQGEIEQAEEFMEQKRQYLASMGRYIRKLNQAYFAWHGTYADRPTSISPIGVELKKLRSQSASLKDFLNTVAVMTSRQDLSDSIK
;
A
#
# COMPACT_ATOMS: atom_id res chain seq x y z
N PHE A 1 -20.44 3.46 -12.29
CA PHE A 1 -19.38 3.01 -11.37
C PHE A 1 -18.97 4.19 -10.50
N ASP A 2 -19.11 4.08 -9.18
CA ASP A 2 -18.68 5.12 -8.23
C ASP A 2 -17.32 4.71 -7.64
N PHE A 3 -16.27 5.37 -8.11
CA PHE A 3 -14.89 5.10 -7.69
C PHE A 3 -14.66 5.40 -6.21
N ASN A 4 -15.25 6.46 -5.68
CA ASN A 4 -15.03 6.85 -4.28
C ASN A 4 -15.69 5.85 -3.33
N ARG A 5 -16.90 5.39 -3.69
CA ARG A 5 -17.57 4.32 -2.95
C ARG A 5 -16.76 3.03 -2.99
N GLU A 6 -16.29 2.63 -4.18
CA GLU A 6 -15.50 1.40 -4.34
C GLU A 6 -14.22 1.45 -3.50
N MET A 7 -13.45 2.54 -3.59
CA MET A 7 -12.20 2.70 -2.84
C MET A 7 -12.43 2.72 -1.32
N ARG A 8 -13.55 3.27 -0.84
CA ARG A 8 -13.94 3.20 0.58
C ARG A 8 -14.22 1.76 1.02
N GLU A 9 -14.91 0.96 0.22
CA GLU A 9 -15.17 -0.44 0.55
C GLU A 9 -13.91 -1.29 0.49
N ILE A 10 -13.04 -1.08 -0.51
CA ILE A 10 -11.74 -1.74 -0.58
C ILE A 10 -10.95 -1.48 0.71
N ARG A 11 -10.87 -0.22 1.14
CA ARG A 11 -10.17 0.13 2.38
C ARG A 11 -10.74 -0.61 3.59
N LYS A 12 -12.06 -0.60 3.79
CA LYS A 12 -12.68 -1.26 4.95
C LYS A 12 -12.33 -2.74 5.00
N THR A 13 -12.34 -3.41 3.86
CA THR A 13 -12.01 -4.84 3.75
C THR A 13 -10.52 -5.07 4.04
N VAL A 14 -9.63 -4.24 3.50
CA VAL A 14 -8.19 -4.28 3.81
C VAL A 14 -7.94 -4.05 5.31
N ASP A 15 -8.55 -3.02 5.90
CA ASP A 15 -8.42 -2.72 7.33
C ASP A 15 -8.87 -3.92 8.19
N LYS A 16 -9.93 -4.64 7.77
CA LYS A 16 -10.40 -5.87 8.44
C LYS A 16 -9.35 -6.98 8.38
N TYR A 17 -8.83 -7.29 7.20
CA TYR A 17 -7.79 -8.30 7.03
C TYR A 17 -6.54 -7.98 7.85
N LEU A 18 -6.08 -6.73 7.81
CA LEU A 18 -4.91 -6.29 8.58
C LEU A 18 -5.14 -6.38 10.09
N ALA A 19 -6.34 -6.04 10.58
CA ALA A 19 -6.69 -6.18 11.99
C ALA A 19 -6.70 -7.64 12.47
N GLN A 20 -6.88 -8.60 11.55
CA GLN A 20 -6.83 -10.04 11.80
C GLN A 20 -5.43 -10.64 11.61
N GLY A 21 -4.45 -9.83 11.17
CA GLY A 21 -3.11 -10.32 10.80
C GLY A 21 -3.05 -11.04 9.45
N GLU A 22 -4.12 -10.99 8.66
CA GLU A 22 -4.28 -11.64 7.36
C GLU A 22 -3.63 -10.78 6.24
N ILE A 23 -2.30 -10.62 6.32
CA ILE A 23 -1.55 -9.73 5.42
C ILE A 23 -1.63 -10.19 3.96
N GLU A 24 -1.44 -11.49 3.71
CA GLU A 24 -1.46 -12.06 2.36
C GLU A 24 -2.83 -11.88 1.70
N GLN A 25 -3.90 -12.13 2.45
CA GLN A 25 -5.28 -11.93 2.00
C GLN A 25 -5.57 -10.45 1.68
N ALA A 26 -5.05 -9.53 2.49
CA ALA A 26 -5.18 -8.10 2.22
C ALA A 26 -4.48 -7.71 0.90
N GLU A 27 -3.27 -8.23 0.67
CA GLU A 27 -2.48 -7.94 -0.53
C GLU A 27 -3.10 -8.55 -1.79
N GLU A 28 -3.53 -9.80 -1.73
CA GLU A 28 -4.22 -10.45 -2.85
C GLU A 28 -5.51 -9.70 -3.21
N PHE A 29 -6.31 -9.35 -2.20
CA PHE A 29 -7.54 -8.59 -2.40
C PHE A 29 -7.28 -7.22 -3.05
N MET A 30 -6.22 -6.51 -2.64
CA MET A 30 -5.84 -5.24 -3.26
C MET A 30 -5.41 -5.42 -4.72
N GLU A 31 -4.68 -6.47 -5.07
CA GLU A 31 -4.30 -6.73 -6.46
C GLU A 31 -5.52 -7.08 -7.33
N GLN A 32 -6.41 -7.95 -6.84
CA GLN A 32 -7.67 -8.27 -7.51
C GLN A 32 -8.49 -6.99 -7.77
N LYS A 33 -8.56 -6.11 -6.77
CA LYS A 33 -9.26 -4.83 -6.91
C LYS A 33 -8.56 -3.85 -7.84
N ARG A 34 -7.23 -3.83 -7.89
CA ARG A 34 -6.46 -3.04 -8.88
C ARG A 34 -6.82 -3.46 -10.31
N GLN A 35 -6.90 -4.77 -10.56
CA GLN A 35 -7.28 -5.31 -11.87
C GLN A 35 -8.72 -4.98 -12.22
N TYR A 36 -9.64 -5.10 -11.26
CA TYR A 36 -11.04 -4.69 -11.42
C TYR A 36 -11.17 -3.19 -11.75
N LEU A 37 -10.43 -2.32 -11.06
CA LEU A 37 -10.44 -0.89 -11.36
C LEU A 37 -9.89 -0.60 -12.76
N ALA A 38 -8.85 -1.31 -13.18
CA ALA A 38 -8.30 -1.20 -14.52
C ALA A 38 -9.32 -1.60 -15.60
N SER A 39 -10.10 -2.66 -15.40
CA SER A 39 -11.15 -3.06 -16.34
C SER A 39 -12.30 -2.03 -16.43
N MET A 40 -12.49 -1.23 -15.38
CA MET A 40 -13.44 -0.11 -15.33
C MET A 40 -12.84 1.22 -15.85
N GLY A 41 -11.67 1.19 -16.48
CA GLY A 41 -10.98 2.37 -17.03
C GLY A 41 -10.27 3.24 -15.98
N ARG A 42 -10.09 2.74 -14.74
CA ARG A 42 -9.40 3.42 -13.65
C ARG A 42 -8.05 2.77 -13.39
N TYR A 43 -7.02 3.26 -14.08
CA TYR A 43 -5.68 2.73 -13.93
C TYR A 43 -5.02 3.20 -12.63
N ILE A 44 -4.69 2.24 -11.77
CA ILE A 44 -3.84 2.44 -10.58
C ILE A 44 -2.60 1.57 -10.77
N ARG A 45 -1.43 2.19 -10.75
CA ARG A 45 -0.14 1.48 -10.91
C ARG A 45 0.04 0.42 -9.83
N LYS A 46 -0.22 0.79 -8.56
CA LYS A 46 -0.12 -0.09 -7.38
C LYS A 46 -1.19 0.28 -6.37
N LEU A 47 -1.97 -0.71 -5.95
CA LEU A 47 -2.91 -0.57 -4.85
C LEU A 47 -2.34 -1.35 -3.67
N ASN A 48 -1.89 -0.64 -2.64
CA ASN A 48 -1.29 -1.22 -1.44
C ASN A 48 -1.64 -0.37 -0.21
N GLN A 49 -1.16 -0.76 0.96
CA GLN A 49 -1.43 -0.03 2.21
C GLN A 49 -0.95 1.43 2.14
N ALA A 50 0.21 1.68 1.53
CA ALA A 50 0.75 3.03 1.36
C ALA A 50 -0.15 3.89 0.47
N TYR A 51 -0.73 3.33 -0.60
CA TYR A 51 -1.69 4.06 -1.44
C TYR A 51 -2.82 4.67 -0.60
N PHE A 52 -3.40 3.90 0.33
CA PHE A 52 -4.46 4.38 1.21
C PHE A 52 -3.99 5.39 2.26
N ALA A 53 -2.74 5.30 2.71
CA ALA A 53 -2.16 6.28 3.64
C ALA A 53 -1.94 7.66 2.99
N TRP A 54 -1.70 7.72 1.68
CA TRP A 54 -1.37 8.96 0.96
C TRP A 54 -2.55 9.58 0.21
N HIS A 55 -3.58 8.81 -0.17
CA HIS A 55 -4.74 9.36 -0.88
C HIS A 55 -5.82 9.89 0.08
N GLY A 56 -5.95 11.22 0.13
CA GLY A 56 -6.83 11.99 1.02
C GLY A 56 -8.32 11.62 0.95
N THR A 57 -9.00 11.74 2.10
CA THR A 57 -10.23 11.05 2.57
C THR A 57 -10.03 9.62 3.09
N TYR A 58 -8.97 8.93 2.66
CA TYR A 58 -8.55 7.66 3.26
C TYR A 58 -7.43 7.82 4.31
N ALA A 59 -6.82 8.99 4.41
CA ALA A 59 -5.84 9.25 5.48
C ALA A 59 -6.50 9.63 6.83
N ASP A 60 -7.77 10.05 6.84
CA ASP A 60 -8.45 10.70 7.99
C ASP A 60 -8.79 9.79 9.19
N ARG A 61 -8.18 8.59 9.30
CA ARG A 61 -8.27 7.79 10.52
C ARG A 61 -6.94 7.84 11.27
N PRO A 62 -6.88 8.45 12.46
CA PRO A 62 -5.65 8.67 13.22
C PRO A 62 -4.98 7.39 13.77
N THR A 63 -5.55 6.21 13.52
CA THR A 63 -5.09 4.93 14.06
C THR A 63 -3.99 4.25 13.24
N SER A 64 -3.56 4.83 12.11
CA SER A 64 -2.49 4.30 11.28
C SER A 64 -1.11 4.64 11.87
N ILE A 65 -0.77 4.06 13.02
CA ILE A 65 0.63 3.96 13.45
C ILE A 65 1.24 2.82 12.63
N SER A 66 1.54 3.11 11.36
CA SER A 66 2.08 2.09 10.46
C SER A 66 3.59 1.96 10.65
N PRO A 67 4.13 0.75 10.89
CA PRO A 67 5.58 0.52 10.95
C PRO A 67 6.29 0.86 9.63
N ILE A 68 5.54 0.95 8.52
CA ILE A 68 6.03 1.29 7.18
C ILE A 68 6.82 2.60 7.19
N GLY A 69 6.39 3.62 7.95
CA GLY A 69 7.10 4.89 8.00
C GLY A 69 8.50 4.80 8.62
N VAL A 70 8.67 3.93 9.62
CA VAL A 70 9.97 3.66 10.27
C VAL A 70 10.84 2.80 9.37
N GLU A 71 10.26 1.76 8.77
CA GLU A 71 10.92 0.86 7.81
C GLU A 71 11.44 1.62 6.59
N LEU A 72 10.65 2.52 6.00
CA LEU A 72 11.07 3.36 4.87
C LEU A 72 12.21 4.31 5.25
N LYS A 73 12.24 4.85 6.48
CA LYS A 73 13.37 5.65 6.97
C LYS A 73 14.64 4.82 7.09
N LYS A 74 14.52 3.58 7.59
CA LYS A 74 15.65 2.65 7.68
C LYS A 74 16.18 2.30 6.29
N LEU A 75 15.31 1.93 5.35
CA LEU A 75 15.68 1.68 3.96
C LEU A 75 16.37 2.90 3.31
N ARG A 76 15.85 4.12 3.57
CA ARG A 76 16.44 5.38 3.09
C ARG A 76 17.85 5.60 3.63
N SER A 77 18.13 5.23 4.88
CA SER A 77 19.48 5.33 5.47
C SER A 77 20.47 4.30 4.91
N GLN A 78 19.98 3.16 4.42
CA GLN A 78 20.80 2.11 3.80
C GLN A 78 21.08 2.35 2.31
N SER A 79 20.39 3.32 1.69
CA SER A 79 20.51 3.62 0.26
C SER A 79 21.68 4.55 -0.03
N ALA A 80 22.48 4.22 -1.05
CA ALA A 80 23.66 5.01 -1.45
C ALA A 80 23.32 6.39 -2.00
N SER A 81 22.13 6.55 -2.59
CA SER A 81 21.60 7.83 -3.06
C SER A 81 20.09 7.90 -2.96
N LEU A 82 19.52 9.10 -3.15
CA LEU A 82 18.07 9.26 -3.26
C LEU A 82 17.51 8.51 -4.48
N LYS A 83 18.24 8.49 -5.59
CA LYS A 83 17.84 7.76 -6.79
C LYS A 83 17.74 6.27 -6.52
N ASP A 84 18.72 5.70 -5.83
CA ASP A 84 18.73 4.28 -5.49
C ASP A 84 17.57 3.93 -4.57
N PHE A 85 17.32 4.74 -3.54
CA PHE A 85 16.16 4.59 -2.67
C PHE A 85 14.84 4.57 -3.45
N LEU A 86 14.63 5.55 -4.33
CA LEU A 86 13.41 5.65 -5.13
C LEU A 86 13.25 4.46 -6.08
N ASN A 87 14.34 4.01 -6.72
CA ASN A 87 14.29 2.84 -7.60
C ASN A 87 13.92 1.57 -6.84
N THR A 88 14.47 1.36 -5.64
CA THR A 88 14.14 0.20 -4.79
C THR A 88 12.67 0.23 -4.36
N VAL A 89 12.17 1.37 -3.85
CA VAL A 89 10.76 1.47 -3.41
C VAL A 89 9.79 1.41 -4.59
N ALA A 90 10.19 1.90 -5.77
CA ALA A 90 9.33 1.95 -6.94
C ALA A 90 8.86 0.56 -7.40
N VAL A 91 9.63 -0.50 -7.16
CA VAL A 91 9.30 -1.87 -7.57
C VAL A 91 8.50 -2.66 -6.52
N MET A 92 8.48 -2.22 -5.25
CA MET A 92 7.72 -2.87 -4.17
C MET A 92 6.21 -2.84 -4.38
N THR A 93 5.55 -3.98 -4.29
CA THR A 93 4.11 -4.17 -4.37
C THR A 93 3.51 -4.64 -3.05
N SER A 94 4.30 -5.29 -2.20
CA SER A 94 3.90 -5.87 -0.91
C SER A 94 4.63 -5.22 0.27
N ARG A 95 4.16 -5.50 1.49
CA ARG A 95 4.90 -5.22 2.73
C ARG A 95 6.12 -6.13 2.87
N GLN A 96 6.05 -7.34 2.32
CA GLN A 96 7.17 -8.28 2.34
C GLN A 96 8.38 -7.71 1.57
N ASP A 97 8.16 -7.09 0.40
CA ASP A 97 9.23 -6.47 -0.39
C ASP A 97 10.01 -5.42 0.42
N LEU A 98 9.29 -4.65 1.26
CA LEU A 98 9.90 -3.66 2.16
C LEU A 98 10.69 -4.34 3.28
N SER A 99 10.14 -5.40 3.87
CA SER A 99 10.79 -6.15 4.94
C SER A 99 12.09 -6.81 4.45
N ASP A 100 12.06 -7.41 3.26
CA ASP A 100 13.21 -8.09 2.63
C ASP A 100 14.30 -7.12 2.19
N SER A 101 13.92 -5.88 1.85
CA SER A 101 14.87 -4.86 1.39
C SER A 101 15.64 -4.19 2.54
N ILE A 102 15.23 -4.42 3.78
CA ILE A 102 15.84 -3.82 4.97
C ILE A 102 16.79 -4.83 5.61
N LYS A 103 18.07 -4.46 5.70
CA LYS A 103 19.08 -5.25 6.43
C LYS A 103 19.02 -5.03 7.94
#